data_AF-A0A9R0DLG6-F1
#
_entry.id   AF-A0A9R0DLG6-F1
#
_cell.length_a   1.000
_cell.length_b   1.000
_cell.length_c   1.000
_cell.angle_alpha   90.00
_cell.angle_beta   90.00
_cell.angle_gamma   90.00
#
_symmetry.space_group_name_H-M   'P 1'
#
loop_
_entity.id
_entity.type
_entity.pdbx_description
1 polymer ?
#
loop_
_entity_poly.entity_id
_entity_poly.type
_entity_poly.pdbx_seq_one_letter_code
_entity_poly.pdbx_strand_id
1 'polypeptide(L)'
;MSPIFIYFFGLAVSAVWSAYTYDIEDAEYHFEEFIEKFGREYENENEKQYRFKIFVENLKKVNELNKESDHAVHGITQFMDMDVEEFTAVYTGLRQDFDSGCDYAPDDYIPDDDVPESFDWRDHGVVTSVKNQGDCGSCYAFSAVGNIEGQYAMKYKELVDLSPQQIVDCVMDTEGCDGGLMSLALQDIMYTGGIETEADYPYKQNDMDACSFDVTKAKVTLSDCLAFKLTSQEKLKQLLYKTGPISIAIQGTALQTYKGGILSDEQCDKGFINHGVLLVGYGVEKDIPFWIVKNSWGESFGEKGYFRVVRGEDSFSCKMLNNAMCTAIVE
;
A
#
# COMPACT_ATOMS: atom_id res chain seq x y z
N MET A 1 35.08 -1.31 -33.21
CA MET A 1 35.21 -1.45 -31.74
C MET A 1 33.80 -1.43 -31.18
N SER A 2 33.23 -2.59 -30.85
CA SER A 2 31.90 -2.67 -30.23
C SER A 2 32.00 -2.34 -28.73
N PRO A 3 31.06 -1.58 -28.16
CA PRO A 3 31.01 -1.40 -26.73
C PRO A 3 30.44 -2.67 -26.08
N ILE A 4 31.19 -3.20 -25.13
CA ILE A 4 30.75 -4.29 -24.25
C ILE A 4 29.85 -3.65 -23.19
N PHE A 5 28.55 -3.95 -23.26
CA PHE A 5 27.63 -3.64 -22.17
C PHE A 5 27.86 -4.64 -21.04
N ILE A 6 28.41 -4.16 -19.92
CA ILE A 6 28.52 -4.93 -18.69
C ILE A 6 27.19 -4.80 -17.97
N TYR A 7 26.37 -5.85 -18.02
CA TYR A 7 25.19 -5.98 -17.17
C TYR A 7 25.66 -6.29 -15.74
N PHE A 8 25.52 -5.33 -14.83
CA PHE A 8 25.60 -5.58 -13.40
C PHE A 8 24.32 -6.33 -12.99
N PHE A 9 24.41 -7.66 -12.85
CA PHE A 9 23.45 -8.40 -12.05
C PHE A 9 23.66 -7.98 -10.59
N GLY A 10 22.80 -7.09 -10.09
CA GLY A 10 22.71 -6.81 -8.68
C GLY A 10 22.25 -8.07 -7.95
N LEU A 11 23.17 -8.74 -7.25
CA LEU A 11 22.81 -9.75 -6.26
C LEU A 11 21.99 -9.03 -5.18
N ALA A 12 20.69 -9.29 -5.13
CA ALA A 12 19.83 -8.87 -4.02
C ALA A 12 20.37 -9.52 -2.75
N VAL A 13 21.05 -8.73 -1.91
CA VAL A 13 21.42 -9.16 -0.56
C VAL A 13 20.11 -9.16 0.23
N SER A 14 19.49 -10.32 0.39
CA SER A 14 18.37 -10.50 1.30
C SER A 14 18.85 -10.15 2.71
N ALA A 15 18.43 -9.00 3.24
CA ALA A 15 18.67 -8.69 4.65
C ALA A 15 18.03 -9.81 5.47
N VAL A 16 18.84 -10.48 6.30
CA VAL A 16 18.33 -11.47 7.24
C VAL A 16 17.68 -10.69 8.39
N TRP A 17 16.37 -10.47 8.29
CA TRP A 17 15.58 -9.95 9.39
C TRP A 17 15.42 -11.10 10.40
N SER A 18 16.09 -11.01 11.54
CA SER A 18 15.81 -11.93 12.66
C SER A 18 14.76 -11.31 13.55
N ALA A 19 13.69 -12.05 13.83
CA ALA A 19 12.71 -11.69 14.84
C ALA A 19 13.41 -11.46 16.19
N TYR A 20 13.17 -10.31 16.81
CA TYR A 20 13.68 -9.96 18.13
C TYR A 20 12.54 -10.04 19.15
N THR A 21 12.82 -10.62 20.32
CA THR A 21 11.89 -10.59 21.45
C THR A 21 12.36 -9.49 22.41
N TYR A 22 11.52 -8.48 22.63
CA TYR A 22 11.78 -7.38 23.55
C TYR A 22 11.53 -7.83 24.99
N ASP A 23 12.45 -7.51 25.89
CA ASP A 23 12.17 -7.59 27.32
C ASP A 23 11.26 -6.42 27.71
N ILE A 24 10.14 -6.73 28.36
CA ILE A 24 9.17 -5.71 28.77
C ILE A 24 9.71 -4.89 29.95
N GLU A 25 10.66 -5.42 30.72
CA GLU A 25 11.34 -4.66 31.78
C GLU A 25 12.18 -3.49 31.21
N ASP A 26 12.65 -3.61 29.96
CA ASP A 26 13.42 -2.58 29.25
C ASP A 26 12.54 -1.62 28.42
N ALA A 27 11.21 -1.68 28.56
CA ALA A 27 10.30 -0.91 27.72
C ALA A 27 10.51 0.61 27.83
N GLU A 28 10.87 1.13 29.01
CA GLU A 28 11.16 2.56 29.22
C GLU A 28 12.36 3.00 28.38
N TYR A 29 13.44 2.21 28.36
CA TYR A 29 14.61 2.47 27.52
C TYR A 29 14.24 2.51 26.04
N HIS A 30 13.49 1.51 25.56
CA HIS A 30 13.04 1.46 24.17
C HIS A 30 12.08 2.59 23.79
N PHE A 31 11.28 3.07 24.75
CA PHE A 31 10.38 4.20 24.52
C PHE A 31 11.14 5.51 24.36
N GLU A 32 12.17 5.76 25.17
CA GLU A 32 13.03 6.94 24.99
C GLU A 32 13.80 6.89 23.66
N GLU A 33 14.32 5.72 23.26
CA GLU A 33 14.92 5.55 21.93
C GLU A 33 13.91 5.79 20.80
N PHE A 34 12.66 5.33 20.97
CA PHE A 34 11.58 5.57 20.03
C PHE A 34 11.25 7.06 19.90
N ILE A 35 11.18 7.79 21.02
CA ILE A 35 10.94 9.23 21.04
C ILE A 35 12.02 9.96 20.26
N GLU A 36 13.30 9.67 20.54
CA GLU A 36 14.42 10.30 19.85
C GLU A 36 14.42 9.97 18.35
N LYS A 37 14.25 8.68 18.02
CA LYS A 37 14.33 8.18 16.64
C LYS A 37 13.25 8.75 15.73
N PHE A 38 12.03 8.90 16.24
CA PHE A 38 10.88 9.38 15.46
C PHE A 38 10.51 10.83 15.76
N GLY A 39 11.33 11.53 16.56
CA GLY A 39 11.12 12.93 16.90
C GLY A 39 9.77 13.18 17.57
N ARG A 40 9.36 12.30 18.49
CA ARG A 40 8.06 12.40 19.14
C ARG A 40 8.05 13.55 20.14
N GLU A 41 6.99 14.34 20.08
CA GLU A 41 6.70 15.41 21.04
C GLU A 41 5.33 15.16 21.66
N TYR A 42 5.26 15.25 22.99
CA TYR A 42 4.02 15.07 23.75
C TYR A 42 3.65 16.37 24.46
N GLU A 43 2.36 16.71 24.47
CA GLU A 43 1.87 17.97 25.02
C GLU A 43 2.27 18.17 26.49
N ASN A 44 2.25 17.09 27.27
CA ASN A 44 2.57 17.09 28.69
C ASN A 44 2.94 15.68 29.17
N GLU A 45 3.37 15.59 30.43
CA GLU A 45 3.80 14.33 31.06
C GLU A 45 2.67 13.30 31.15
N ASN A 46 1.40 13.72 31.29
CA ASN A 46 0.29 12.77 31.32
C ASN A 46 0.08 12.12 29.94
N GLU A 47 0.20 12.89 28.86
CA GLU A 47 0.16 12.37 27.48
C GLU A 47 1.33 11.42 27.23
N LYS A 48 2.55 11.79 27.63
CA LYS A 48 3.73 10.91 27.53
C LYS A 48 3.52 9.58 28.26
N GLN A 49 2.97 9.60 29.48
CA GLN A 49 2.68 8.39 30.24
C GLN A 49 1.55 7.55 29.63
N TYR A 50 0.56 8.18 28.99
CA TYR A 50 -0.48 7.48 28.24
C TYR A 50 0.11 6.76 27.02
N ARG A 51 0.90 7.48 26.22
CA ARG A 51 1.61 6.97 25.04
C ARG A 51 2.59 5.85 25.38
N PHE A 52 3.28 5.95 26.52
CA PHE A 52 4.13 4.86 27.03
C PHE A 52 3.36 3.56 27.30
N LYS A 53 2.16 3.64 27.88
CA LYS A 53 1.33 2.43 28.12
C LYS A 53 0.96 1.75 26.81
N ILE A 54 0.57 2.52 25.80
CA ILE A 54 0.28 2.01 24.45
C ILE A 54 1.53 1.35 23.85
N PHE A 55 2.69 2.03 23.97
CA PHE A 55 3.97 1.49 23.50
C PHE A 55 4.30 0.13 24.12
N VAL A 56 4.10 -0.04 25.43
CA VAL A 56 4.29 -1.32 26.12
C VAL A 56 3.35 -2.40 25.58
N GLU A 57 2.08 -2.10 25.36
CA GLU A 57 1.12 -3.06 24.78
C GLU A 57 1.50 -3.45 23.35
N ASN A 58 1.96 -2.50 22.54
CA ASN A 58 2.45 -2.77 21.19
C ASN A 58 3.75 -3.60 21.19
N LEU A 59 4.66 -3.42 22.16
CA LEU A 59 5.83 -4.29 22.31
C LEU A 59 5.43 -5.74 22.65
N LYS A 60 4.41 -5.94 23.50
CA LYS A 60 3.88 -7.28 23.77
C LYS A 60 3.30 -7.91 22.52
N LYS A 61 2.51 -7.15 21.75
CA LYS A 61 1.95 -7.58 20.46
C LYS A 61 3.04 -7.97 19.45
N VAL A 62 4.12 -7.19 19.37
CA VAL A 62 5.29 -7.51 18.55
C VAL A 62 5.89 -8.86 18.95
N ASN A 63 6.09 -9.09 20.25
CA ASN A 63 6.61 -10.36 20.76
C ASN A 63 5.70 -11.56 20.48
N GLU A 64 4.38 -11.36 20.47
CA GLU A 64 3.42 -12.40 20.10
C GLU A 64 3.48 -12.71 18.60
N LEU A 65 3.41 -11.68 17.75
CA LEU A 65 3.46 -11.83 16.29
C LEU A 65 4.77 -12.49 15.82
N ASN A 66 5.90 -12.14 16.45
CA ASN A 66 7.21 -12.74 16.17
C ASN A 66 7.33 -14.21 16.62
N LYS A 67 6.40 -14.73 17.43
CA LYS A 67 6.31 -16.17 17.76
C LYS A 67 5.40 -16.93 16.81
N GLU A 68 4.48 -16.24 16.13
CA GLU A 68 3.52 -16.84 15.20
C GLU A 68 4.16 -17.20 13.85
N SER A 69 5.26 -16.55 13.46
CA SER A 69 5.89 -16.75 12.15
C SER A 69 7.42 -16.59 12.20
N ASP A 70 8.12 -17.48 11.50
CA ASP A 70 9.57 -17.40 11.29
C ASP A 70 9.96 -16.62 10.01
N HIS A 71 8.96 -16.14 9.24
CA HIS A 71 9.18 -15.51 7.93
C HIS A 71 8.74 -14.05 7.85
N ALA A 72 7.98 -13.54 8.83
CA ALA A 72 7.71 -12.12 9.03
C ALA A 72 8.43 -11.60 10.27
N VAL A 73 8.84 -10.33 10.24
CA VAL A 73 9.47 -9.66 11.37
C VAL A 73 8.68 -8.42 11.73
N HIS A 74 8.27 -8.37 12.99
CA HIS A 74 7.66 -7.22 13.64
C HIS A 74 8.64 -6.55 14.60
N GLY A 75 8.47 -5.25 14.84
CA GLY A 75 9.36 -4.47 15.68
C GLY A 75 8.87 -3.06 15.94
N ILE A 76 9.74 -2.24 16.54
CA ILE A 76 9.45 -0.82 16.77
C ILE A 76 9.38 -0.09 15.43
N THR A 77 8.17 0.33 15.06
CA THR A 77 7.86 1.22 13.92
C THR A 77 7.57 2.63 14.41
N GLN A 78 7.26 3.55 13.49
CA GLN A 78 6.81 4.89 13.88
C GLN A 78 5.45 4.87 14.60
N PHE A 79 4.65 3.81 14.47
CA PHE A 79 3.27 3.76 14.97
C PHE A 79 3.12 3.18 16.39
N MET A 80 4.23 2.99 17.11
CA MET A 80 4.23 2.20 18.35
C MET A 80 3.55 2.89 19.53
N ASP A 81 3.37 4.21 19.49
CA ASP A 81 2.67 4.97 20.53
C ASP A 81 1.20 5.25 20.20
N MET A 82 0.65 4.57 19.19
CA MET A 82 -0.76 4.61 18.81
C MET A 82 -1.44 3.28 19.11
N ASP A 83 -2.65 3.33 19.65
CA ASP A 83 -3.46 2.12 19.73
C ASP A 83 -3.97 1.73 18.33
N VAL A 84 -4.64 0.59 18.25
CA VAL A 84 -5.01 0.01 16.96
C VAL A 84 -6.15 0.79 16.29
N GLU A 85 -7.04 1.37 17.09
CA GLU A 85 -8.13 2.22 16.63
C GLU A 85 -7.61 3.56 16.11
N GLU A 86 -6.74 4.24 16.86
CA GLU A 86 -6.04 5.46 16.46
C GLU A 86 -5.25 5.25 15.17
N PHE A 87 -4.43 4.19 15.12
CA PHE A 87 -3.65 3.86 13.93
C PHE A 87 -4.54 3.62 12.69
N THR A 88 -5.62 2.86 12.86
CA THR A 88 -6.52 2.54 11.75
C THR A 88 -7.25 3.80 11.27
N ALA A 89 -7.72 4.64 12.19
CA ALA A 89 -8.42 5.87 11.84
C ALA A 89 -7.55 6.88 11.08
N VAL A 90 -6.25 6.94 11.39
CA VAL A 90 -5.34 7.95 10.82
C VAL A 90 -4.62 7.46 9.55
N TYR A 91 -4.12 6.22 9.55
CA TYR A 91 -3.22 5.73 8.49
C TYR A 91 -3.89 4.81 7.47
N THR A 92 -5.16 4.47 7.69
CA THR A 92 -5.99 3.76 6.70
C THR A 92 -7.18 4.64 6.32
N GLY A 93 -8.10 4.15 5.52
CA GLY A 93 -9.23 4.97 5.06
C GLY A 93 -9.92 4.40 3.83
N LEU A 94 -9.83 3.10 3.62
CA LEU A 94 -10.64 2.44 2.62
C LEU A 94 -12.07 2.30 3.15
N ARG A 95 -13.02 2.69 2.32
CA ARG A 95 -14.45 2.60 2.58
C ARG A 95 -15.08 1.67 1.54
N GLN A 96 -15.61 0.53 2.00
CA GLN A 96 -16.24 -0.50 1.15
C GLN A 96 -17.76 -0.35 1.04
N ASP A 97 -18.33 0.65 1.71
CA ASP A 97 -19.75 1.00 1.65
C ASP A 97 -20.15 1.73 0.36
N PHE A 98 -19.17 2.12 -0.44
CA PHE A 98 -19.34 2.73 -1.76
C PHE A 98 -19.57 1.70 -2.87
N ASP A 99 -20.37 2.07 -3.88
CA ASP A 99 -20.42 1.33 -5.14
C ASP A 99 -19.10 1.55 -5.91
N SER A 100 -18.69 0.57 -6.69
CA SER A 100 -17.38 0.62 -7.37
C SER A 100 -17.34 1.69 -8.47
N GLY A 101 -18.46 2.01 -9.11
CA GLY A 101 -18.51 2.93 -10.25
C GLY A 101 -17.89 2.39 -11.55
N CYS A 102 -16.89 1.51 -11.45
CA CYS A 102 -16.30 0.76 -12.56
C CYS A 102 -17.06 -0.54 -12.85
N ASP A 103 -17.07 -0.96 -14.12
CA ASP A 103 -17.66 -2.22 -14.54
C ASP A 103 -16.86 -3.42 -14.03
N TYR A 104 -17.55 -4.45 -13.54
CA TYR A 104 -16.92 -5.68 -13.05
C TYR A 104 -16.57 -6.62 -14.20
N ALA A 105 -15.28 -6.89 -14.36
CA ALA A 105 -14.79 -7.94 -15.25
C ALA A 105 -14.90 -9.32 -14.56
N PRO A 106 -15.49 -10.34 -15.21
CA PRO A 106 -15.52 -11.70 -14.68
C PRO A 106 -14.13 -12.35 -14.75
N ASP A 107 -13.89 -13.40 -13.96
CA ASP A 107 -12.60 -14.14 -13.95
C ASP A 107 -12.20 -14.65 -15.35
N ASP A 108 -13.17 -15.04 -16.18
CA ASP A 108 -12.96 -15.50 -17.57
C ASP A 108 -12.44 -14.40 -18.51
N TYR A 109 -12.49 -13.13 -18.09
CA TYR A 109 -11.86 -12.02 -18.81
C TYR A 109 -10.33 -12.15 -18.81
N ILE A 110 -9.76 -12.81 -17.81
CA ILE A 110 -8.31 -13.00 -17.65
C ILE A 110 -7.94 -14.34 -18.32
N PRO A 111 -7.17 -14.34 -19.41
CA PRO A 111 -6.77 -15.57 -20.08
C PRO A 111 -5.93 -16.47 -19.17
N ASP A 112 -6.16 -17.79 -19.27
CA ASP A 112 -5.31 -18.78 -18.63
C ASP A 112 -3.97 -18.88 -19.37
N ASP A 113 -3.02 -18.07 -18.93
CA ASP A 113 -1.67 -18.02 -19.45
C ASP A 113 -0.65 -18.50 -18.40
N ASP A 114 0.36 -19.25 -18.86
CA ASP A 114 1.54 -19.53 -18.05
C ASP A 114 2.35 -18.23 -17.87
N VAL A 115 2.39 -17.73 -16.63
CA VAL A 115 3.18 -16.56 -16.25
C VAL A 115 4.38 -16.99 -15.40
N PRO A 116 5.49 -16.21 -15.36
CA PRO A 116 6.66 -16.53 -14.55
C PRO A 116 6.32 -16.81 -13.09
N GLU A 117 7.19 -17.51 -12.36
CA GLU A 117 6.97 -17.75 -10.92
C GLU A 117 7.37 -16.56 -10.04
N SER A 118 8.13 -15.62 -10.58
CA SER A 118 8.48 -14.37 -9.92
C SER A 118 8.50 -13.24 -10.94
N PHE A 119 7.94 -12.11 -10.56
CA PHE A 119 7.85 -10.93 -11.41
C PHE A 119 7.66 -9.67 -10.56
N ASP A 120 8.35 -8.59 -10.91
CA ASP A 120 8.34 -7.34 -10.14
C ASP A 120 8.31 -6.12 -11.06
N TRP A 121 7.17 -5.41 -11.09
CA TRP A 121 7.01 -4.23 -11.94
C TRP A 121 7.98 -3.08 -11.63
N ARG A 122 8.61 -3.08 -10.46
CA ARG A 122 9.65 -2.09 -10.11
C ARG A 122 10.86 -2.19 -11.03
N ASP A 123 11.20 -3.40 -11.48
CA ASP A 123 12.32 -3.66 -12.38
C ASP A 123 12.03 -3.25 -13.85
N HIS A 124 10.79 -2.86 -14.13
CA HIS A 124 10.30 -2.55 -15.47
C HIS A 124 9.94 -1.07 -15.67
N GLY A 125 10.19 -0.22 -14.68
CA GLY A 125 9.97 1.23 -14.80
C GLY A 125 8.49 1.62 -14.88
N VAL A 126 7.61 0.87 -14.19
CA VAL A 126 6.16 1.16 -14.15
C VAL A 126 5.63 1.40 -12.73
N VAL A 127 6.53 1.64 -11.77
CA VAL A 127 6.20 1.96 -10.39
C VAL A 127 7.00 3.19 -9.97
N THR A 128 6.30 4.26 -9.57
CA THR A 128 6.90 5.49 -9.02
C THR A 128 7.52 5.25 -7.64
N SER A 129 8.23 6.25 -7.11
CA SER A 129 8.76 6.20 -5.74
C SER A 129 7.64 6.03 -4.69
N VAL A 130 7.99 5.53 -3.51
CA VAL A 130 7.05 5.46 -2.38
C VAL A 130 6.74 6.88 -1.91
N LYS A 131 5.46 7.13 -1.61
CA LYS A 131 4.97 8.42 -1.08
C LYS A 131 4.53 8.24 0.38
N ASN A 132 4.16 9.33 1.04
CA ASN A 132 3.71 9.33 2.43
C ASN A 132 2.39 10.12 2.58
N GLN A 133 1.30 9.41 2.89
CA GLN A 133 -0.01 9.99 3.14
C GLN A 133 -0.06 10.81 4.45
N GLY A 134 0.88 10.59 5.37
CA GLY A 134 0.86 11.27 6.66
C GLY A 134 -0.39 10.96 7.48
N ASP A 135 -0.86 11.93 8.25
CA ASP A 135 -1.97 11.78 9.19
C ASP A 135 -3.33 12.05 8.50
N CYS A 136 -3.56 11.36 7.39
CA CYS A 136 -4.76 11.48 6.56
C CYS A 136 -5.14 10.13 5.98
N GLY A 137 -6.41 9.72 6.08
CA GLY A 137 -6.93 8.45 5.58
C GLY A 137 -7.10 8.36 4.05
N SER A 138 -6.15 8.92 3.31
CA SER A 138 -6.16 9.02 1.85
C SER A 138 -5.53 7.82 1.12
N CYS A 139 -5.36 6.67 1.80
CA CYS A 139 -4.75 5.48 1.19
C CYS A 139 -5.39 5.05 -0.14
N TYR A 140 -6.71 5.23 -0.28
CA TYR A 140 -7.44 4.98 -1.53
C TYR A 140 -6.94 5.87 -2.67
N ALA A 141 -6.68 7.16 -2.41
CA ALA A 141 -6.15 8.10 -3.39
C ALA A 141 -4.74 7.70 -3.84
N PHE A 142 -3.86 7.34 -2.90
CA PHE A 142 -2.51 6.87 -3.22
C PHE A 142 -2.51 5.55 -4.00
N SER A 143 -3.40 4.62 -3.66
CA SER A 143 -3.56 3.36 -4.41
C SER A 143 -4.06 3.63 -5.83
N ALA A 144 -5.08 4.47 -6.01
CA ALA A 144 -5.62 4.83 -7.33
C ALA A 144 -4.57 5.57 -8.19
N VAL A 145 -3.89 6.57 -7.62
CA VAL A 145 -2.79 7.28 -8.29
C VAL A 145 -1.70 6.30 -8.74
N GLY A 146 -1.23 5.42 -7.85
CA GLY A 146 -0.19 4.45 -8.19
C GLY A 146 -0.60 3.50 -9.31
N ASN A 147 -1.88 3.16 -9.42
CA ASN A 147 -2.40 2.38 -10.54
C ASN A 147 -2.41 3.20 -11.84
N ILE A 148 -2.91 4.44 -11.83
CA ILE A 148 -2.91 5.31 -13.02
C ILE A 148 -1.49 5.55 -13.53
N GLU A 149 -0.55 5.84 -12.62
CA GLU A 149 0.88 6.01 -12.95
C GLU A 149 1.45 4.75 -13.61
N GLY A 150 1.14 3.57 -13.08
CA GLY A 150 1.58 2.29 -13.66
C GLY A 150 0.97 2.01 -15.03
N GLN A 151 -0.32 2.27 -15.20
CA GLN A 151 -1.02 2.12 -16.49
C GLN A 151 -0.48 3.11 -17.54
N TYR A 152 -0.21 4.36 -17.14
CA TYR A 152 0.40 5.37 -18.00
C TYR A 152 1.80 4.96 -18.44
N ALA A 153 2.64 4.51 -17.50
CA ALA A 153 3.99 4.03 -17.80
C ALA A 153 3.98 2.79 -18.70
N MET A 154 3.03 1.88 -18.50
CA MET A 154 2.85 0.71 -19.36
C MET A 154 2.56 1.10 -20.82
N LYS A 155 1.69 2.10 -21.02
CA LYS A 155 1.27 2.56 -22.35
C LYS A 155 2.28 3.47 -23.03
N TYR A 156 2.79 4.48 -22.31
CA TYR A 156 3.60 5.56 -22.86
C TYR A 156 5.09 5.44 -22.58
N LYS A 157 5.52 4.47 -21.76
CA LYS A 157 6.92 4.25 -21.35
C LYS A 157 7.52 5.47 -20.64
N GLU A 158 6.68 6.20 -19.92
CA GLU A 158 7.03 7.37 -19.13
C GLU A 158 6.45 7.23 -17.72
N LEU A 159 7.28 7.37 -16.68
CA LEU A 159 6.81 7.52 -15.31
C LEU A 159 6.48 8.98 -15.04
N VAL A 160 5.31 9.20 -14.45
CA VAL A 160 4.83 10.51 -14.03
C VAL A 160 4.39 10.40 -12.58
N ASP A 161 4.67 11.43 -11.78
CA ASP A 161 4.11 11.57 -10.44
C ASP A 161 2.79 12.36 -10.54
N LEU A 162 1.68 11.72 -10.16
CA LEU A 162 0.34 12.31 -10.20
C LEU A 162 -0.14 12.71 -8.81
N SER A 163 -1.12 13.61 -8.77
CA SER A 163 -1.61 14.23 -7.53
C SER A 163 -2.66 13.37 -6.80
N PRO A 164 -2.34 12.80 -5.63
CA PRO A 164 -3.36 12.23 -4.74
C PRO A 164 -4.23 13.34 -4.10
N GLN A 165 -3.73 14.57 -3.98
CA GLN A 165 -4.51 15.68 -3.41
C GLN A 165 -5.68 16.07 -4.30
N GLN A 166 -5.52 16.02 -5.62
CA GLN A 166 -6.64 16.24 -6.52
C GLN A 166 -7.76 15.23 -6.25
N ILE A 167 -7.43 13.95 -5.99
CA ILE A 167 -8.43 12.95 -5.62
C ILE A 167 -9.10 13.33 -4.29
N VAL A 168 -8.32 13.67 -3.26
CA VAL A 168 -8.84 14.08 -1.95
C VAL A 168 -9.78 15.29 -2.05
N ASP A 169 -9.42 16.30 -2.84
CA ASP A 169 -10.17 17.56 -2.92
C ASP A 169 -11.36 17.52 -3.89
N CYS A 170 -11.31 16.68 -4.94
CA CYS A 170 -12.23 16.77 -6.08
C CYS A 170 -13.17 15.56 -6.27
N VAL A 171 -12.90 14.41 -5.63
CA VAL A 171 -13.78 13.23 -5.76
C VAL A 171 -14.97 13.38 -4.83
N MET A 172 -16.15 13.59 -5.42
CA MET A 172 -17.35 14.03 -4.71
C MET A 172 -17.99 12.93 -3.86
N ASP A 173 -17.82 11.67 -4.26
CA ASP A 173 -18.36 10.49 -3.57
C ASP A 173 -17.30 9.83 -2.65
N THR A 174 -16.37 10.62 -2.12
CA THR A 174 -15.43 10.23 -1.05
C THR A 174 -15.44 11.26 0.06
N GLU A 175 -14.90 10.90 1.23
CA GLU A 175 -14.92 11.74 2.43
C GLU A 175 -13.51 12.29 2.72
N GLY A 176 -12.74 12.65 1.68
CA GLY A 176 -11.41 13.23 1.84
C GLY A 176 -10.45 12.35 2.66
N CYS A 177 -10.01 12.85 3.82
CA CYS A 177 -9.20 12.10 4.78
C CYS A 177 -9.98 11.09 5.64
N ASP A 178 -11.32 11.15 5.68
CA ASP A 178 -12.18 10.14 6.33
C ASP A 178 -12.44 8.92 5.43
N GLY A 179 -11.91 8.94 4.21
CA GLY A 179 -11.71 7.75 3.38
C GLY A 179 -12.53 7.69 2.11
N GLY A 180 -12.26 6.64 1.32
CA GLY A 180 -12.83 6.46 -0.01
C GLY A 180 -12.52 5.09 -0.62
N LEU A 181 -12.85 4.95 -1.90
CA LEU A 181 -12.66 3.71 -2.67
C LEU A 181 -11.88 4.01 -3.95
N MET A 182 -10.90 3.17 -4.29
CA MET A 182 -10.05 3.40 -5.46
C MET A 182 -10.84 3.46 -6.76
N SER A 183 -11.82 2.57 -6.96
CA SER A 183 -12.60 2.53 -8.20
C SER A 183 -13.49 3.76 -8.39
N LEU A 184 -14.04 4.34 -7.32
CA LEU A 184 -14.70 5.65 -7.37
C LEU A 184 -13.74 6.76 -7.77
N ALA A 185 -12.52 6.78 -7.22
CA ALA A 185 -11.52 7.77 -7.61
C ALA A 185 -11.17 7.66 -9.10
N LEU A 186 -11.07 6.45 -9.66
CA LEU A 186 -10.87 6.25 -11.10
C LEU A 186 -12.07 6.79 -11.90
N GLN A 187 -13.29 6.52 -11.43
CA GLN A 187 -14.52 6.98 -12.06
C GLN A 187 -14.62 8.52 -12.11
N ASP A 188 -14.35 9.18 -10.99
CA ASP A 188 -14.40 10.63 -10.90
C ASP A 188 -13.28 11.32 -11.69
N ILE A 189 -12.10 10.71 -11.81
CA ILE A 189 -11.05 11.21 -12.72
C ILE A 189 -11.53 11.20 -14.18
N MET A 190 -12.28 10.18 -14.61
CA MET A 190 -12.90 10.19 -15.94
C MET A 190 -13.91 11.32 -16.10
N TYR A 191 -14.77 11.55 -15.10
CA TYR A 191 -15.79 12.60 -15.15
C TYR A 191 -15.21 14.02 -15.09
N THR A 192 -14.20 14.24 -14.26
CA THR A 192 -13.51 15.53 -14.12
C THR A 192 -12.69 15.88 -15.35
N GLY A 193 -12.26 14.87 -16.12
CA GLY A 193 -11.54 15.06 -17.38
C GLY A 193 -10.02 14.93 -17.25
N GLY A 194 -9.54 14.25 -16.21
CA GLY A 194 -8.14 13.87 -16.05
C GLY A 194 -7.54 14.23 -14.68
N ILE A 195 -6.25 13.95 -14.54
CA ILE A 195 -5.48 14.17 -13.31
C ILE A 195 -4.19 14.94 -13.60
N GLU A 196 -3.91 15.93 -12.75
CA GLU A 196 -2.71 16.77 -12.76
C GLU A 196 -1.49 16.03 -12.15
N THR A 197 -0.31 16.58 -12.40
CA THR A 197 0.91 16.10 -11.75
C THR A 197 0.96 16.51 -10.28
N GLU A 198 1.74 15.77 -9.48
CA GLU A 198 2.08 16.17 -8.10
C GLU A 198 2.72 17.57 -8.06
N ALA A 199 3.44 17.98 -9.10
CA ALA A 199 4.07 19.31 -9.15
C ALA A 199 3.04 20.44 -9.36
N ASP A 200 1.99 20.18 -10.14
CA ASP A 200 0.95 21.17 -10.44
C ASP A 200 -0.12 21.24 -9.34
N TYR A 201 -0.39 20.12 -8.67
CA TYR A 201 -1.33 20.00 -7.54
C TYR A 201 -0.68 19.21 -6.38
N PRO A 202 0.17 19.84 -5.54
CA PRO A 202 0.93 19.14 -4.51
C PRO A 202 0.07 18.55 -3.38
N TYR A 203 0.53 17.44 -2.82
CA TYR A 203 -0.04 16.82 -1.63
C TYR A 203 0.23 17.64 -0.37
N LYS A 204 -0.85 17.88 0.40
CA LYS A 204 -0.85 18.80 1.54
C LYS A 204 -1.04 18.09 2.88
N GLN A 205 -1.34 16.80 2.90
CA GLN A 205 -1.64 16.04 4.12
C GLN A 205 -2.80 16.62 4.94
N ASN A 206 -3.75 17.27 4.28
CA ASN A 206 -4.96 17.80 4.88
C ASN A 206 -6.19 17.15 4.25
N ASP A 207 -7.31 17.32 4.94
CA ASP A 207 -8.62 16.98 4.43
C ASP A 207 -9.03 17.89 3.25
N MET A 208 -10.26 17.71 2.75
CA MET A 208 -10.76 18.36 1.55
C MET A 208 -10.61 19.89 1.58
N ASP A 209 -9.76 20.41 0.70
CA ASP A 209 -9.82 21.80 0.28
C ASP A 209 -10.86 21.97 -0.84
N ALA A 210 -11.15 23.23 -1.21
CA ALA A 210 -11.91 23.48 -2.42
C ALA A 210 -11.17 22.93 -3.64
N CYS A 211 -11.81 22.02 -4.39
CA CYS A 211 -11.27 21.46 -5.62
C CYS A 211 -10.73 22.56 -6.54
N SER A 212 -9.41 22.53 -6.75
CA SER A 212 -8.68 23.53 -7.53
C SER A 212 -8.16 22.98 -8.86
N PHE A 213 -8.74 21.85 -9.32
CA PHE A 213 -8.33 21.17 -10.54
C PHE A 213 -8.42 22.08 -11.75
N ASP A 214 -7.33 22.14 -12.52
CA ASP A 214 -7.26 22.84 -13.79
C ASP A 214 -7.18 21.84 -14.95
N VAL A 215 -8.30 21.67 -15.67
CA VAL A 215 -8.38 20.77 -16.83
C VAL A 215 -7.33 21.05 -17.90
N THR A 216 -6.81 22.27 -17.98
CA THR A 216 -5.76 22.62 -18.95
C THR A 216 -4.38 22.09 -18.59
N LYS A 217 -4.21 21.62 -17.34
CA LYS A 217 -2.99 21.01 -16.79
C LYS A 217 -3.11 19.50 -16.59
N ALA A 218 -4.25 18.90 -16.95
CA ALA A 218 -4.42 17.45 -16.88
C ALA A 218 -3.30 16.74 -17.67
N LYS A 219 -2.56 15.88 -16.98
CA LYS A 219 -1.42 15.13 -17.54
C LYS A 219 -1.85 13.73 -18.01
N VAL A 220 -2.83 13.13 -17.33
CA VAL A 220 -3.37 11.81 -17.69
C VAL A 220 -4.90 11.87 -17.73
N THR A 221 -5.48 11.31 -18.79
CA THR A 221 -6.92 11.07 -18.91
C THR A 221 -7.19 9.57 -18.93
N LEU A 222 -8.37 9.19 -18.44
CA LEU A 222 -8.81 7.81 -18.38
C LEU A 222 -9.98 7.64 -19.36
N SER A 223 -9.93 6.58 -20.16
CA SER A 223 -11.02 6.24 -21.08
C SER A 223 -12.04 5.29 -20.44
N ASP A 224 -11.61 4.49 -19.47
CA ASP A 224 -12.44 3.50 -18.78
C ASP A 224 -11.76 3.03 -17.46
N CYS A 225 -12.46 2.22 -16.66
CA CYS A 225 -11.90 1.50 -15.52
C CYS A 225 -12.58 0.14 -15.32
N LEU A 226 -11.83 -0.85 -14.85
CA LEU A 226 -12.34 -2.19 -14.55
C LEU A 226 -12.20 -2.49 -13.06
N ALA A 227 -13.25 -3.04 -12.48
CA ALA A 227 -13.24 -3.66 -11.15
C ALA A 227 -13.20 -5.19 -11.28
N PHE A 228 -12.67 -5.84 -10.25
CA PHE A 228 -12.52 -7.29 -10.23
C PHE A 228 -13.04 -7.88 -8.92
N LYS A 229 -13.68 -9.03 -9.03
CA LYS A 229 -14.08 -9.87 -7.91
C LYS A 229 -13.55 -11.28 -8.11
N LEU A 230 -12.23 -11.38 -8.07
CA LEU A 230 -11.53 -12.62 -8.38
C LEU A 230 -11.78 -13.68 -7.31
N THR A 231 -11.91 -14.92 -7.76
CA THR A 231 -12.04 -16.09 -6.89
C THR A 231 -10.77 -16.93 -6.77
N SER A 232 -9.71 -16.54 -7.50
CA SER A 232 -8.44 -17.27 -7.60
C SER A 232 -7.25 -16.32 -7.49
N GLN A 233 -6.26 -16.71 -6.69
CA GLN A 233 -4.99 -15.98 -6.60
C GLN A 233 -4.12 -16.19 -7.85
N GLU A 234 -4.25 -17.31 -8.55
CA GLU A 234 -3.59 -17.53 -9.84
C GLU A 234 -4.13 -16.60 -10.92
N LYS A 235 -5.46 -16.36 -10.96
CA LYS A 235 -6.05 -15.32 -11.82
C LYS A 235 -5.52 -13.94 -11.49
N LEU A 236 -5.34 -13.60 -10.21
CA LEU A 236 -4.70 -12.34 -9.81
C LEU A 236 -3.25 -12.24 -10.30
N LYS A 237 -2.49 -13.34 -10.25
CA LYS A 237 -1.09 -13.40 -10.71
C LYS A 237 -1.01 -13.12 -12.21
N GLN A 238 -1.90 -13.75 -12.98
CA GLN A 238 -2.04 -13.56 -14.42
C GLN A 238 -2.46 -12.11 -14.75
N LEU A 239 -3.48 -11.59 -14.08
CA LEU A 239 -3.95 -10.21 -14.24
C LEU A 239 -2.82 -9.20 -14.02
N LEU A 240 -2.15 -9.29 -12.87
CA LEU A 240 -1.05 -8.40 -12.51
C LEU A 240 0.09 -8.44 -13.53
N TYR A 241 0.47 -9.62 -14.01
CA TYR A 241 1.54 -9.78 -15.00
C TYR A 241 1.17 -9.18 -16.37
N LYS A 242 -0.09 -9.28 -16.78
CA LYS A 242 -0.55 -8.82 -18.09
C LYS A 242 -0.91 -7.34 -18.14
N THR A 243 -1.52 -6.84 -17.07
CA THR A 243 -2.13 -5.51 -17.04
C THR A 243 -1.21 -4.46 -16.44
N GLY A 244 -0.30 -4.81 -15.53
CA GLY A 244 0.44 -3.83 -14.75
C GLY A 244 0.03 -3.82 -13.28
N PRO A 245 0.58 -2.89 -12.48
CA PRO A 245 0.19 -2.73 -11.08
C PRO A 245 -1.33 -2.58 -10.89
N ILE A 246 -1.88 -3.22 -9.85
CA ILE A 246 -3.32 -3.27 -9.58
C ILE A 246 -3.61 -2.63 -8.23
N SER A 247 -4.60 -1.74 -8.16
CA SER A 247 -5.12 -1.25 -6.88
C SER A 247 -5.86 -2.38 -6.18
N ILE A 248 -5.49 -2.65 -4.93
CA ILE A 248 -6.12 -3.68 -4.09
C ILE A 248 -6.46 -3.09 -2.72
N ALA A 249 -7.36 -3.77 -2.01
CA ALA A 249 -7.64 -3.49 -0.62
C ALA A 249 -7.23 -4.68 0.26
N ILE A 250 -6.77 -4.40 1.47
CA ILE A 250 -6.39 -5.42 2.45
C ILE A 250 -6.88 -5.06 3.86
N GLN A 251 -6.80 -6.03 4.76
CA GLN A 251 -6.72 -5.77 6.20
C GLN A 251 -5.31 -5.24 6.50
N GLY A 252 -5.20 -3.95 6.85
CA GLY A 252 -3.91 -3.27 7.02
C GLY A 252 -3.39 -3.22 8.46
N THR A 253 -4.17 -3.65 9.44
CA THR A 253 -3.88 -3.42 10.86
C THR A 253 -2.62 -4.16 11.35
N ALA A 254 -2.31 -5.32 10.78
CA ALA A 254 -1.07 -6.05 11.10
C ALA A 254 0.19 -5.30 10.65
N LEU A 255 0.06 -4.36 9.70
CA LEU A 255 1.18 -3.57 9.21
C LEU A 255 1.68 -2.55 10.22
N GLN A 256 0.89 -2.19 11.25
CA GLN A 256 1.29 -1.24 12.30
C GLN A 256 2.69 -1.54 12.88
N THR A 257 3.02 -2.81 13.02
CA THR A 257 4.29 -3.26 13.65
C THR A 257 5.24 -3.94 12.66
N TYR A 258 4.87 -4.03 11.38
CA TYR A 258 5.64 -4.73 10.36
C TYR A 258 6.98 -4.05 10.05
N LYS A 259 8.05 -4.84 10.01
CA LYS A 259 9.40 -4.39 9.65
C LYS A 259 9.94 -5.02 8.37
N GLY A 260 9.53 -6.24 8.06
CA GLY A 260 9.99 -6.94 6.85
C GLY A 260 9.61 -8.41 6.86
N GLY A 261 9.91 -9.09 5.77
CA GLY A 261 9.58 -10.51 5.59
C GLY A 261 8.19 -10.70 4.99
N ILE A 262 7.72 -11.94 4.97
CA ILE A 262 6.47 -12.34 4.35
C ILE A 262 5.44 -12.54 5.48
N LEU A 263 4.39 -11.71 5.52
CA LEU A 263 3.29 -11.87 6.48
C LEU A 263 2.49 -13.15 6.19
N SER A 264 2.14 -13.89 7.24
CA SER A 264 1.22 -15.03 7.13
C SER A 264 -0.24 -14.60 7.32
N ASP A 265 -1.17 -15.48 6.93
CA ASP A 265 -2.60 -15.26 7.12
C ASP A 265 -2.97 -15.12 8.61
N GLU A 266 -2.35 -15.92 9.49
CA GLU A 266 -2.56 -15.83 10.94
C GLU A 266 -2.19 -14.46 11.52
N GLN A 267 -1.23 -13.78 10.90
CA GLN A 267 -0.78 -12.47 11.36
C GLN A 267 -1.67 -11.34 10.87
N CYS A 268 -2.24 -11.42 9.66
CA CYS A 268 -2.95 -10.29 9.04
C CYS A 268 -4.45 -10.49 8.74
N ASP A 269 -5.02 -11.69 8.81
CA ASP A 269 -6.45 -11.90 8.53
C ASP A 269 -7.39 -11.64 9.73
N LYS A 270 -6.93 -10.83 10.69
CA LYS A 270 -7.60 -10.52 11.96
C LYS A 270 -8.36 -9.18 11.88
N GLY A 271 -9.54 -9.13 11.26
CA GLY A 271 -10.38 -7.91 11.27
C GLY A 271 -11.10 -7.63 9.95
N PHE A 272 -11.33 -6.36 9.64
CA PHE A 272 -12.00 -5.91 8.42
C PHE A 272 -11.01 -5.24 7.48
N ILE A 273 -11.26 -5.35 6.17
CA ILE A 273 -10.50 -4.67 5.13
C ILE A 273 -10.69 -3.16 5.28
N ASN A 274 -9.60 -2.42 5.37
CA ASN A 274 -9.58 -0.99 5.74
C ASN A 274 -8.51 -0.18 5.03
N HIS A 275 -7.60 -0.81 4.26
CA HIS A 275 -6.46 -0.13 3.67
C HIS A 275 -6.35 -0.37 2.16
N GLY A 276 -6.23 0.72 1.40
CA GLY A 276 -5.98 0.70 -0.05
C GLY A 276 -4.48 0.74 -0.34
N VAL A 277 -3.99 -0.20 -1.15
CA VAL A 277 -2.56 -0.36 -1.47
C VAL A 277 -2.39 -0.76 -2.94
N LEU A 278 -1.15 -0.78 -3.44
CA LEU A 278 -0.87 -1.12 -4.83
C LEU A 278 -0.09 -2.43 -4.93
N LEU A 279 -0.68 -3.43 -5.59
CA LEU A 279 -0.02 -4.69 -5.89
C LEU A 279 0.92 -4.51 -7.09
N VAL A 280 2.21 -4.84 -6.91
CA VAL A 280 3.25 -4.55 -7.92
C VAL A 280 4.07 -5.76 -8.35
N GLY A 281 3.95 -6.89 -7.67
CA GLY A 281 4.70 -8.08 -8.06
C GLY A 281 4.39 -9.29 -7.20
N TYR A 282 5.14 -10.36 -7.45
CA TYR A 282 5.11 -11.61 -6.70
C TYR A 282 6.45 -12.33 -6.83
N GLY A 283 6.70 -13.25 -5.91
CA GLY A 283 7.87 -14.11 -5.99
C GLY A 283 7.79 -15.31 -5.06
N VAL A 284 8.94 -15.97 -4.90
CA VAL A 284 9.13 -17.08 -3.97
C VAL A 284 10.44 -16.87 -3.23
N GLU A 285 10.41 -16.93 -1.90
CA GLU A 285 11.61 -16.90 -1.05
C GLU A 285 11.57 -18.10 -0.11
N LYS A 286 12.61 -18.95 -0.13
CA LYS A 286 12.70 -20.15 0.71
C LYS A 286 11.43 -21.02 0.65
N ASP A 287 10.95 -21.28 -0.58
CA ASP A 287 9.73 -22.04 -0.87
C ASP A 287 8.42 -21.40 -0.37
N ILE A 288 8.45 -20.15 0.08
CA ILE A 288 7.26 -19.38 0.47
C ILE A 288 6.89 -18.42 -0.68
N PRO A 289 5.82 -18.70 -1.43
CA PRO A 289 5.28 -17.75 -2.41
C PRO A 289 4.71 -16.51 -1.72
N PHE A 290 4.93 -15.33 -2.31
CA PHE A 290 4.47 -14.05 -1.77
C PHE A 290 4.04 -13.06 -2.84
N TRP A 291 3.22 -12.08 -2.43
CA TRP A 291 2.93 -10.85 -3.15
C TRP A 291 3.87 -9.72 -2.71
N ILE A 292 4.18 -8.79 -3.62
CA ILE A 292 4.91 -7.55 -3.34
C ILE A 292 3.92 -6.40 -3.43
N VAL A 293 3.79 -5.64 -2.36
CA VAL A 293 2.79 -4.59 -2.24
C VAL A 293 3.45 -3.27 -1.85
N LYS A 294 3.16 -2.22 -2.62
CA LYS A 294 3.59 -0.84 -2.35
C LYS A 294 2.62 -0.19 -1.36
N ASN A 295 3.16 0.36 -0.27
CA ASN A 295 2.41 1.10 0.73
C ASN A 295 2.58 2.62 0.54
N SER A 296 1.82 3.41 1.30
CA SER A 296 1.76 4.87 1.24
C SER A 296 2.19 5.54 2.55
N TRP A 297 3.04 4.89 3.36
CA TRP A 297 3.49 5.39 4.67
C TRP A 297 4.96 5.81 4.71
N GLY A 298 5.52 6.16 3.55
CA GLY A 298 6.91 6.58 3.40
C GLY A 298 7.92 5.41 3.34
N GLU A 299 9.13 5.72 2.91
CA GLU A 299 10.20 4.71 2.71
C GLU A 299 10.76 4.14 4.03
N SER A 300 10.52 4.79 5.17
CA SER A 300 10.92 4.29 6.50
C SER A 300 10.10 3.06 6.94
N PHE A 301 8.92 2.87 6.36
CA PHE A 301 8.04 1.75 6.64
C PHE A 301 8.55 0.46 5.99
N GLY A 302 8.41 -0.67 6.69
CA GLY A 302 8.64 -2.01 6.13
C GLY A 302 9.94 -2.17 5.31
N GLU A 303 9.80 -2.75 4.12
CA GLU A 303 10.88 -3.00 3.18
C GLU A 303 11.05 -1.84 2.20
N LYS A 304 11.51 -0.68 2.70
CA LYS A 304 11.63 0.58 1.93
C LYS A 304 10.29 1.07 1.36
N GLY A 305 9.25 1.04 2.18
CA GLY A 305 7.88 1.42 1.83
C GLY A 305 7.04 0.29 1.22
N TYR A 306 7.59 -0.91 1.11
CA TYR A 306 6.89 -2.10 0.63
C TYR A 306 6.66 -3.09 1.77
N PHE A 307 5.74 -4.02 1.54
CA PHE A 307 5.60 -5.21 2.36
C PHE A 307 5.32 -6.42 1.49
N ARG A 308 5.47 -7.60 2.08
CA ARG A 308 5.17 -8.87 1.44
C ARG A 308 4.18 -9.66 2.29
N VAL A 309 3.27 -10.35 1.62
CA VAL A 309 2.28 -11.24 2.22
C VAL A 309 2.32 -12.56 1.47
N VAL A 310 2.09 -13.66 2.18
CA VAL A 310 1.98 -15.00 1.59
C VAL A 310 0.97 -14.99 0.43
N ARG A 311 1.24 -15.79 -0.60
CA ARG A 311 0.41 -15.95 -1.80
C ARG A 311 0.06 -17.43 -2.00
N GLY A 312 -1.12 -17.71 -2.50
CA GLY A 312 -1.52 -19.06 -2.92
C GLY A 312 -3.03 -19.27 -2.83
N GLU A 313 -3.55 -20.28 -3.51
CA GLU A 313 -5.00 -20.54 -3.52
C GLU A 313 -5.57 -20.92 -2.15
N ASP A 314 -4.74 -21.50 -1.27
CA ASP A 314 -5.13 -21.85 0.10
C ASP A 314 -4.90 -20.69 1.10
N SER A 315 -4.54 -19.49 0.62
CA SER A 315 -4.23 -18.32 1.43
C SER A 315 -5.25 -17.19 1.23
N PHE A 316 -5.49 -16.43 2.30
CA PHE A 316 -6.33 -15.23 2.26
C PHE A 316 -5.54 -13.95 1.94
N SER A 317 -4.23 -13.94 2.22
CA SER A 317 -3.30 -12.85 1.93
C SER A 317 -3.80 -11.50 2.45
N CYS A 318 -4.14 -11.43 3.74
CA CYS A 318 -4.72 -10.24 4.37
C CYS A 318 -6.06 -9.82 3.73
N LYS A 319 -6.87 -10.81 3.33
CA LYS A 319 -8.18 -10.69 2.67
C LYS A 319 -8.14 -9.95 1.33
N MET A 320 -7.05 -10.06 0.57
CA MET A 320 -6.87 -9.25 -0.64
C MET A 320 -7.83 -9.60 -1.79
N LEU A 321 -8.36 -10.83 -1.83
CA LEU A 321 -9.42 -11.22 -2.76
C LEU A 321 -10.77 -10.72 -2.25
N ASN A 322 -11.08 -9.45 -2.55
CA ASN A 322 -12.31 -8.76 -2.21
C ASN A 322 -12.79 -7.91 -3.39
N ASN A 323 -13.85 -7.10 -3.20
CA ASN A 323 -14.52 -6.38 -4.28
C ASN A 323 -13.88 -5.01 -4.62
N ALA A 324 -12.82 -4.60 -3.93
CA ALA A 324 -12.22 -3.27 -4.13
C ALA A 324 -11.05 -3.27 -5.12
N MET A 325 -10.77 -4.42 -5.76
CA MET A 325 -9.70 -4.52 -6.75
C MET A 325 -10.09 -3.81 -8.04
N CYS A 326 -9.22 -2.94 -8.55
CA CYS A 326 -9.51 -2.22 -9.79
C CYS A 326 -8.24 -1.82 -10.55
N THR A 327 -8.45 -1.48 -11.83
CA THR A 327 -7.43 -0.87 -12.68
C THR A 327 -8.05 0.17 -13.62
N ALA A 328 -7.30 1.23 -13.87
CA ALA A 328 -7.63 2.25 -14.85
C ALA A 328 -7.30 1.78 -16.27
N ILE A 329 -7.98 2.35 -17.26
CA ILE A 329 -7.62 2.27 -18.68
C ILE A 329 -7.29 3.69 -19.12
N VAL A 330 -6.00 3.95 -19.33
CA VAL A 330 -5.49 5.25 -19.76
C VAL A 330 -5.80 5.48 -21.24
N GLU A 331 -6.23 6.70 -21.59
CA GLU A 331 -6.57 7.12 -22.96
C GLU A 331 -5.38 7.16 -23.92
#